data_AF-A0A452YZP4-F1
#
_entry.id   AF-A0A452YZP4-F1
#
_cell.length_a   1.000
_cell.length_b   1.000
_cell.length_c   1.000
_cell.angle_alpha   90.00
_cell.angle_beta   90.00
_cell.angle_gamma   90.00
#
_symmetry.space_group_name_H-M   'P 1'
#
loop_
_entity.id
_entity.type
_entity.pdbx_description
1 polymer ?
#
loop_
_entity_poly.entity_id
_entity_poly.type
_entity_poly.pdbx_seq_one_letter_code
_entity_poly.pdbx_strand_id
1 'polypeptide(L)' 'VHERQESGEVDILTKGDNNFGDDRLLYAQGQLWLQKHHIMGRAVG' A
#
# COMPACT_ATOMS: atom_id res chain seq x y z
N VAL A 1 5.48 2.49 4.22
CA VAL A 1 4.35 2.49 5.19
C VAL A 1 4.35 3.83 5.88
N HIS A 2 3.18 4.46 5.98
CA HIS A 2 2.97 5.72 6.68
C HIS A 2 1.88 5.50 7.73
N GLU A 3 2.06 6.02 8.94
CA GLU A 3 1.08 5.93 10.02
C GLU A 3 0.56 7.33 10.34
N ARG A 4 -0.76 7.50 10.32
CA ARG A 4 -1.41 8.75 10.67
C ARG A 4 -1.45 8.90 12.18
N GLN A 5 -0.72 9.88 12.70
CA GLN A 5 -0.53 10.05 14.15
C GLN A 5 -1.83 10.26 14.94
N GLU A 6 -2.86 10.85 14.31
CA GLU A 6 -4.12 11.17 14.98
C GLU A 6 -5.05 9.95 15.13
N SER A 7 -5.04 9.03 14.15
CA SER A 7 -5.97 7.90 14.10
C SER A 7 -5.31 6.54 14.28
N GLY A 8 -3.98 6.45 14.18
CA GLY A 8 -3.25 5.18 14.11
C GLY A 8 -3.51 4.40 12.82
N GLU A 9 -4.19 5.00 11.83
CA GLU A 9 -4.41 4.36 10.53
C GLU A 9 -3.10 4.24 9.76
N VAL A 10 -2.96 3.13 9.04
CA VAL A 10 -1.73 2.79 8.33
C VAL A 10 -1.98 2.79 6.84
N ASP A 11 -1.33 3.73 6.16
CA ASP A 11 -1.32 3.87 4.72
C ASP A 11 -0.12 3.09 4.13
N ILE A 12 -0.43 2.25 3.14
CA ILE A 12 0.52 1.34 2.51
C ILE A 12 0.70 1.75 1.04
N LEU A 13 1.95 1.84 0.61
CA LEU A 13 2.33 2.02 -0.79
C LEU A 13 3.06 0.77 -1.25
N THR A 14 2.62 0.17 -2.35
CA THR A 14 3.26 -1.01 -2.92
C THR A 14 4.22 -0.60 -4.04
N LYS A 15 5.23 -1.45 -4.21
CA LYS A 15 6.20 -1.38 -5.28
C LYS A 15 6.66 -2.80 -5.61
N GLY A 16 6.60 -3.18 -6.88
CA GLY A 16 7.26 -4.39 -7.36
C GLY A 16 8.79 -4.27 -7.37
N ASP A 17 9.49 -5.39 -7.14
CA ASP A 17 10.96 -5.43 -7.06
C ASP A 17 11.67 -4.98 -8.36
N ASN A 18 10.99 -5.11 -9.50
CA ASN A 18 11.49 -4.74 -10.82
C ASN A 18 10.83 -3.48 -11.41
N ASN A 19 10.45 -2.51 -10.58
CA ASN A 19 9.84 -1.25 -11.02
C ASN A 19 10.69 -0.04 -10.62
N PHE A 20 10.65 1.05 -11.41
CA PHE A 20 11.24 2.35 -11.02
C PHE A 20 10.29 3.16 -10.13
N GLY A 21 8.98 3.14 -10.43
CA GLY A 21 7.92 3.82 -9.65
C GLY A 21 7.15 2.90 -8.69
N ASP A 22 6.19 3.47 -7.98
CA ASP A 22 5.17 2.74 -7.22
C ASP A 22 4.09 2.12 -8.13
N ASP A 23 3.30 1.19 -7.58
CA ASP A 23 2.31 0.45 -8.37
C ASP A 23 0.94 1.16 -8.44
N ARG A 24 0.85 2.48 -8.18
CA ARG A 24 -0.44 3.20 -8.09
C ARG A 24 -1.30 3.12 -9.34
N LEU A 25 -0.69 2.91 -10.52
CA LEU A 25 -1.42 2.68 -11.77
C LEU A 25 -2.33 1.44 -11.72
N LEU A 26 -2.09 0.52 -10.79
CA LEU A 26 -2.88 -0.70 -10.59
C LEU A 26 -3.98 -0.54 -9.54
N TYR A 27 -4.04 0.59 -8.83
CA TYR A 27 -5.06 0.83 -7.81
C TYR A 27 -6.39 1.26 -8.46
N ALA A 28 -7.45 1.29 -7.66
CA ALA A 28 -8.71 1.90 -8.10
C ALA A 28 -8.49 3.39 -8.44
N GLN A 29 -9.32 3.93 -9.34
CA GLN A 29 -9.20 5.32 -9.77
C GLN A 29 -9.27 6.29 -8.59
N GLY A 30 -8.28 7.19 -8.48
CA GLY A 30 -8.18 8.18 -7.40
C GLY A 30 -7.63 7.64 -6.08
N GLN A 31 -7.36 6.34 -5.97
CA GLN A 31 -6.77 5.74 -4.79
C GLN A 31 -5.24 5.90 -4.82
N LEU A 32 -4.68 6.50 -3.77
CA LEU A 32 -3.23 6.74 -3.65
C LEU A 32 -2.53 5.79 -2.67
N TRP A 33 -3.31 5.16 -1.78
CA TRP A 33 -2.83 4.34 -0.66
C TRP A 33 -3.73 3.12 -0.46
N LEU A 34 -3.13 2.02 0.00
CA LEU A 34 -3.85 0.85 0.51
C LEU A 34 -3.97 0.94 2.03
N GLN A 35 -5.05 0.40 2.57
CA GLN A 35 -5.24 0.21 4.01
C GLN A 35 -4.96 -1.25 4.38
N LYS A 36 -4.73 -1.52 5.67
CA LYS A 36 -4.48 -2.89 6.16
C LYS A 36 -5.52 -3.91 5.73
N HIS A 37 -6.80 -3.54 5.68
CA HIS A 37 -7.89 -4.44 5.28
C HIS A 37 -7.88 -4.81 3.79
N HIS A 38 -7.10 -4.11 2.95
CA HIS A 38 -6.88 -4.50 1.56
C HIS A 38 -5.82 -5.61 1.40
N ILE A 39 -5.09 -5.96 2.46
CA ILE A 39 -3.99 -6.93 2.41
C ILE A 39 -4.50 -8.30 2.85
N MET A 40 -4.44 -9.29 1.96
CA MET A 40 -4.90 -10.65 2.27
C MET A 40 -3.88 -11.46 3.09
N GLY A 41 -2.60 -11.14 3.01
CA GLY A 41 -1.56 -11.84 3.75
C GLY A 41 -0.16 -11.42 3.34
N ARG A 42 0.84 -12.05 3.97
CA ARG A 42 2.27 -11.87 3.67
C ARG A 42 2.86 -13.21 3.29
N ALA A 43 3.51 -13.27 2.13
CA ALA A 43 4.31 -14.43 1.77
C ALA A 43 5.53 -14.53 2.69
N VAL A 44 5.79 -15.73 3.21
CA VAL A 44 6.99 -16.05 4.00
C VAL A 44 7.63 -17.30 3.40
N GLY A 45 8.96 -17.30 3.31
CA GLY A 45 9.77 -18.40 2.79
C GLY A 45 11.03 -18.56 3.62
#